data_AF-A0A2J0U4Z9-F1
#
_entry.id   AF-A0A2J0U4Z9-F1
#
_cell.length_a   1.000
_cell.length_b   1.000
_cell.length_c   1.000
_cell.angle_alpha   90.00
_cell.angle_beta   90.00
_cell.angle_gamma   90.00
#
_symmetry.space_group_name_H-M   'P 1'
#
loop_
_entity.id
_entity.type
_entity.pdbx_description
1 polymer ?
#
loop_
_entity_poly.entity_id
_entity_poly.type
_entity_poly.pdbx_seq_one_letter_code
_entity_poly.pdbx_strand_id
1 'polypeptide(L)'
;MHVMSPSRCLMLALAVVLSAGACARPLSTGQERNPAMSGAAQTGRTINGHTYTDAPVDVKLGPNTFRIPANYLHSQIAQWPGGGVTLVIEWPDMKPTPPGARANPRTNDFRKEIPIRINYVDRVPVETLLSRLSSNEAITEEGSVEREDPRDRLDQRVAQPETLGLTPYAIDEAKMVLYAKKYEARYGKPPVRNPAFERDWYVARDVAGNLISFIKCDSAKFLGDGVRLTQDQVISLEDPVAAGCVHYFVDISDSLSISLNYKRAFLADWKRMEDAVWDVLARSRVRQ
;
A
#
# COMPACT_ATOMS: atom_id res chain seq x y z
N MET A 1 52.87 -52.23 74.51
CA MET A 1 52.20 -51.26 75.40
C MET A 1 50.89 -50.84 74.75
N HIS A 2 49.84 -50.74 75.57
CA HIS A 2 48.43 -50.41 75.29
C HIS A 2 48.21 -49.34 74.19
N VAL A 3 47.36 -49.54 73.16
CA VAL A 3 45.87 -49.45 73.11
C VAL A 3 45.35 -48.00 73.16
N MET A 4 44.77 -47.47 72.06
CA MET A 4 43.36 -47.06 71.90
C MET A 4 43.09 -46.18 70.65
N SER A 5 42.15 -46.65 69.84
CA SER A 5 41.26 -45.90 68.91
C SER A 5 40.15 -45.17 69.73
N PRO A 6 39.31 -44.23 69.22
CA PRO A 6 38.27 -44.53 68.22
C PRO A 6 37.83 -43.41 67.22
N SER A 7 37.55 -43.84 66.00
CA SER A 7 36.33 -43.67 65.16
C SER A 7 35.48 -42.39 65.05
N ARG A 8 34.94 -42.28 63.81
CA ARG A 8 33.71 -41.63 63.26
C ARG A 8 33.98 -40.31 62.51
N CYS A 9 33.52 -40.05 61.28
CA CYS A 9 32.23 -40.34 60.64
C CYS A 9 32.32 -40.58 59.11
N LEU A 10 31.26 -41.23 58.60
CA LEU A 10 30.87 -41.53 57.22
C LEU A 10 30.83 -40.30 56.27
N MET A 11 31.05 -40.53 54.96
CA MET A 11 29.97 -40.57 53.94
C MET A 11 30.47 -41.06 52.57
N LEU A 12 29.68 -41.97 51.97
CA LEU A 12 29.79 -42.47 50.60
C LEU A 12 29.35 -41.41 49.58
N ALA A 13 29.95 -41.43 48.39
CA ALA A 13 29.21 -41.30 47.14
C ALA A 13 29.98 -41.92 45.96
N LEU A 14 29.33 -42.82 45.24
CA LEU A 14 29.82 -43.51 44.05
C LEU A 14 28.70 -43.40 43.01
N ALA A 15 28.93 -42.75 41.88
CA ALA A 15 28.17 -42.96 40.65
C ALA A 15 28.91 -42.38 39.42
N VAL A 16 29.28 -43.30 38.54
CA VAL A 16 29.72 -43.11 37.14
C VAL A 16 28.51 -42.69 36.29
N VAL A 17 28.71 -41.96 35.18
CA VAL A 17 28.15 -42.27 33.83
C VAL A 17 28.34 -41.15 32.77
N LEU A 18 28.95 -41.60 31.65
CA LEU A 18 28.84 -41.24 30.22
C LEU A 18 29.19 -39.85 29.67
N SER A 19 30.21 -39.91 28.81
CA SER A 19 30.60 -39.00 27.75
C SER A 19 29.57 -38.92 26.61
N ALA A 20 29.28 -37.69 26.17
CA ALA A 20 28.84 -37.40 24.81
C ALA A 20 29.53 -36.11 24.34
N GLY A 21 30.42 -36.24 23.36
CA GLY A 21 31.12 -35.13 22.73
C GLY A 21 30.14 -34.27 21.94
N ALA A 22 30.05 -32.99 22.29
CA ALA A 22 29.31 -32.01 21.51
C ALA A 22 30.12 -31.63 20.25
N CYS A 23 29.80 -32.27 19.13
CA CYS A 23 30.14 -31.74 17.81
C CYS A 23 29.19 -30.57 17.51
N ALA A 24 29.64 -29.34 17.75
CA ALA A 24 28.94 -28.16 17.22
C ALA A 24 29.11 -28.14 15.70
N ARG A 25 28.02 -28.40 14.95
CA ARG A 25 27.97 -28.16 13.51
C ARG A 25 28.06 -26.65 13.26
N PRO A 26 28.94 -26.17 12.38
CA PRO A 26 28.94 -24.76 11.99
C PRO A 26 27.63 -24.41 11.30
N LEU A 27 27.09 -23.23 11.63
CA LEU A 27 25.89 -22.67 10.99
C LEU A 27 26.15 -22.56 9.49
N SER A 28 25.34 -23.25 8.70
CA SER A 28 25.40 -23.20 7.24
C SER A 28 25.00 -21.79 6.79
N THR A 29 25.99 -20.96 6.47
CA THR A 29 25.81 -19.70 5.73
C THR A 29 25.62 -20.06 4.26
N GLY A 30 24.44 -20.53 3.93
CA GLY A 30 24.05 -20.90 2.57
C GLY A 30 22.69 -20.31 2.23
N GLN A 31 22.52 -19.01 2.40
CA GLN A 31 21.37 -18.32 1.83
C GLN A 31 21.67 -18.15 0.34
N GLU A 32 21.06 -19.01 -0.47
CA GLU A 32 21.18 -19.02 -1.92
C GLU A 32 20.83 -17.63 -2.45
N ARG A 33 21.88 -16.90 -2.85
CA ARG A 33 21.81 -15.50 -3.24
C ARG A 33 21.15 -15.48 -4.61
N ASN A 34 19.84 -15.22 -4.63
CA ASN A 34 19.12 -15.01 -5.88
C ASN A 34 19.85 -13.92 -6.69
N PRO A 35 20.44 -14.24 -7.87
CA PRO A 35 21.40 -13.36 -8.55
C PRO A 35 20.75 -12.10 -9.15
N ALA A 36 19.42 -12.01 -9.15
CA ALA A 36 18.65 -10.95 -9.78
C ALA A 36 18.86 -9.54 -9.17
N MET A 37 19.49 -9.42 -7.99
CA MET A 37 19.64 -8.13 -7.28
C MET A 37 21.05 -7.90 -6.71
N SER A 38 22.09 -8.52 -7.27
CA SER A 38 23.48 -8.40 -6.78
C SER A 38 24.23 -7.17 -7.37
N GLY A 39 23.58 -6.00 -7.43
CA GLY A 39 24.25 -4.73 -7.70
C GLY A 39 24.97 -4.20 -6.46
N ALA A 40 26.00 -3.36 -6.65
CA ALA A 40 26.55 -2.57 -5.54
C ALA A 40 25.46 -1.64 -5.03
N ALA A 41 25.04 -1.83 -3.77
CA ALA A 41 23.99 -1.04 -3.16
C ALA A 41 24.36 0.46 -3.23
N GLN A 42 23.43 1.29 -3.68
CA GLN A 42 23.58 2.74 -3.61
C GLN A 42 23.53 3.18 -2.15
N THR A 43 24.53 3.94 -1.75
CA THR A 43 24.62 4.53 -0.41
C THR A 43 24.16 5.98 -0.46
N GLY A 44 23.24 6.32 0.43
CA GLY A 44 22.73 7.67 0.62
C GLY A 44 23.39 8.37 1.80
N ARG A 45 22.61 9.24 2.46
CA ARG A 45 23.05 10.01 3.63
C ARG A 45 23.18 9.12 4.87
N THR A 46 24.01 9.54 5.83
CA THR A 46 24.00 9.01 7.21
C THR A 46 23.39 10.05 8.14
N ILE A 47 22.30 9.71 8.83
CA ILE A 47 21.59 10.60 9.75
C ILE A 47 21.35 9.85 11.06
N ASN A 48 21.69 10.46 12.19
CA ASN A 48 21.52 9.88 13.53
C ASN A 48 22.12 8.46 13.67
N GLY A 49 23.28 8.22 13.05
CA GLY A 49 23.98 6.93 13.09
C GLY A 49 23.42 5.85 12.15
N HIS A 50 22.37 6.14 11.37
CA HIS A 50 21.84 5.23 10.36
C HIS A 50 22.27 5.67 8.95
N THR A 51 22.95 4.79 8.22
CA THR A 51 23.31 4.99 6.81
C THR A 51 22.24 4.39 5.91
N TYR A 52 21.56 5.25 5.15
CA TYR A 52 20.51 4.81 4.23
C TYR A 52 21.12 4.18 2.98
N THR A 53 20.53 3.07 2.52
CA THR A 53 20.94 2.39 1.28
C THR A 53 19.70 1.92 0.50
N ASP A 54 19.89 1.39 -0.70
CA ASP A 54 18.87 0.62 -1.44
C ASP A 54 19.00 -0.90 -1.22
N ALA A 55 19.75 -1.33 -0.19
CA ALA A 55 19.87 -2.75 0.12
C ALA A 55 18.47 -3.36 0.36
N PRO A 56 18.18 -4.55 -0.20
CA PRO A 56 16.85 -5.15 -0.05
C PRO A 56 16.54 -5.52 1.39
N VAL A 57 15.30 -5.25 1.82
CA VAL A 57 14.75 -5.60 3.12
C VAL A 57 13.59 -6.57 2.93
N ASP A 58 13.51 -7.58 3.79
CA ASP A 58 12.41 -8.54 3.77
C ASP A 58 11.14 -7.89 4.32
N VAL A 59 10.13 -7.80 3.48
CA VAL A 59 8.78 -7.31 3.79
C VAL A 59 7.82 -8.49 3.75
N LYS A 60 7.01 -8.65 4.81
CA LYS A 60 6.01 -9.71 4.90
C LYS A 60 4.65 -9.15 4.52
N LEU A 61 3.99 -9.79 3.54
CA LEU A 61 2.62 -9.52 3.14
C LEU A 61 1.89 -10.87 3.05
N GLY A 62 1.09 -11.16 4.07
CA GLY A 62 0.49 -12.48 4.24
C GLY A 62 1.56 -13.58 4.36
N PRO A 63 1.42 -14.72 3.65
CA PRO A 63 2.41 -15.79 3.67
C PRO A 63 3.67 -15.48 2.84
N ASN A 64 3.63 -14.43 2.00
CA ASN A 64 4.69 -14.12 1.06
C ASN A 64 5.76 -13.20 1.65
N THR A 65 6.98 -13.32 1.12
CA THR A 65 8.11 -12.44 1.44
C THR A 65 8.59 -11.72 0.20
N PHE A 66 8.77 -10.41 0.32
CA PHE A 66 9.24 -9.54 -0.75
C PHE A 66 10.56 -8.87 -0.32
N ARG A 67 11.64 -9.04 -1.09
CA ARG A 67 12.93 -8.37 -0.86
C ARG A 67 12.95 -7.02 -1.55
N ILE A 68 12.34 -6.03 -0.93
CA ILE A 68 12.14 -4.70 -1.51
C ILE A 68 13.35 -3.82 -1.17
N PRO A 69 13.97 -3.10 -2.13
CA PRO A 69 15.00 -2.11 -1.82
C PRO A 69 14.52 -1.11 -0.76
N ALA A 70 15.31 -0.90 0.29
CA ALA A 70 14.86 -0.14 1.47
C ALA A 70 14.35 1.27 1.11
N ASN A 71 14.92 1.90 0.08
CA ASN A 71 14.55 3.24 -0.36
C ASN A 71 13.15 3.37 -0.97
N TYR A 72 12.49 2.26 -1.36
CA TYR A 72 11.05 2.27 -1.67
C TYR A 72 10.19 2.47 -0.42
N LEU A 73 10.56 1.89 0.73
CA LEU A 73 9.77 1.91 1.96
C LEU A 73 9.60 3.35 2.44
N HIS A 74 8.41 3.75 2.89
CA HIS A 74 8.14 5.12 3.36
C HIS A 74 9.22 5.63 4.35
N SER A 75 9.64 4.80 5.32
CA SER A 75 10.71 5.10 6.29
C SER A 75 12.12 5.15 5.69
N GLN A 76 12.33 4.54 4.53
CA GLN A 76 13.61 4.21 3.89
C GLN A 76 14.50 3.25 4.69
N ILE A 77 13.93 2.54 5.68
CA ILE A 77 14.65 1.66 6.61
C ILE A 77 14.00 0.28 6.68
N ALA A 78 12.76 0.24 7.17
CA ALA A 78 12.02 -1.00 7.43
C ALA A 78 10.51 -0.77 7.37
N GLN A 79 9.75 -1.86 7.24
CA GLN A 79 8.29 -1.84 7.33
C GLN A 79 7.85 -1.34 8.71
N TRP A 80 6.87 -0.43 8.75
CA TRP A 80 6.24 -0.02 10.00
C TRP A 80 5.41 -1.16 10.59
N PRO A 81 5.26 -1.26 11.93
CA PRO A 81 4.32 -2.21 12.54
C PRO A 81 2.90 -2.02 11.99
N GLY A 82 2.17 -3.12 11.67
CA GLY A 82 0.75 -3.03 11.30
C GLY A 82 0.24 -3.85 10.10
N GLY A 83 0.95 -4.87 9.63
CA GLY A 83 0.42 -5.87 8.68
C GLY A 83 0.38 -5.49 7.19
N GLY A 84 0.63 -4.22 6.85
CA GLY A 84 0.81 -3.73 5.48
C GLY A 84 2.14 -2.98 5.31
N VAL A 85 2.47 -2.61 4.08
CA VAL A 85 3.65 -1.78 3.77
C VAL A 85 3.23 -0.53 3.02
N THR A 86 3.94 0.58 3.26
CA THR A 86 3.82 1.79 2.45
C THR A 86 5.10 1.99 1.69
N LEU A 87 5.00 1.99 0.36
CA LEU A 87 6.07 2.36 -0.57
C LEU A 87 5.86 3.79 -1.05
N VAL A 88 6.89 4.38 -1.64
CA VAL A 88 6.81 5.69 -2.29
C VAL A 88 7.62 5.64 -3.58
N ILE A 89 6.96 6.00 -4.69
CA ILE A 89 7.59 6.30 -5.98
C ILE A 89 7.46 7.80 -6.26
N GLU A 90 8.26 8.32 -7.19
CA GLU A 90 8.23 9.74 -7.58
C GLU A 90 7.85 9.92 -9.04
N TRP A 91 6.92 10.83 -9.30
CA TRP A 91 6.61 11.33 -10.64
C TRP A 91 7.78 12.15 -11.21
N PRO A 92 8.10 12.09 -12.52
CA PRO A 92 7.38 11.39 -13.61
C PRO A 92 7.88 9.97 -13.91
N ASP A 93 9.00 9.57 -13.31
CA ASP A 93 9.70 8.34 -13.70
C ASP A 93 9.21 7.08 -12.99
N MET A 94 8.38 7.23 -11.95
CA MET A 94 7.88 6.13 -11.12
C MET A 94 9.00 5.36 -10.40
N LYS A 95 10.12 6.02 -10.15
CA LYS A 95 11.29 5.48 -9.43
C LYS A 95 11.17 5.74 -7.93
N PRO A 96 11.82 4.95 -7.07
CA PRO A 96 11.88 5.25 -5.64
C PRO A 96 12.70 6.52 -5.42
N THR A 97 12.37 7.25 -4.34
CA THR A 97 13.25 8.34 -3.87
C THR A 97 14.65 7.79 -3.55
N PRO A 98 15.73 8.55 -3.82
CA PRO A 98 17.08 8.15 -3.46
C PRO A 98 17.23 7.79 -1.96
N PRO A 99 18.13 6.85 -1.61
CA PRO A 99 18.32 6.42 -0.22
C PRO A 99 18.55 7.59 0.75
N GLY A 100 17.69 7.68 1.76
CA GLY A 100 17.75 8.70 2.81
C GLY A 100 17.28 10.09 2.40
N ALA A 101 16.84 10.33 1.14
CA ALA A 101 16.42 11.67 0.73
C ALA A 101 15.05 12.10 1.29
N ARG A 102 14.18 11.17 1.75
CA ARG A 102 12.95 11.50 2.48
C ARG A 102 13.16 11.72 3.98
N ALA A 103 14.28 11.24 4.53
CA ALA A 103 14.60 11.43 5.94
C ALA A 103 14.76 12.93 6.25
N ASN A 104 14.23 13.37 7.39
CA ASN A 104 14.29 14.78 7.79
C ASN A 104 15.72 15.21 8.17
N PRO A 105 16.21 16.39 7.70
CA PRO A 105 15.60 17.28 6.71
C PRO A 105 15.64 16.67 5.30
N ARG A 106 14.49 16.67 4.61
CA ARG A 106 14.34 16.04 3.29
C ARG A 106 15.13 16.77 2.21
N THR A 107 15.60 16.03 1.22
CA THR A 107 16.33 16.57 0.06
C THR A 107 15.67 16.26 -1.27
N ASN A 108 14.61 15.43 -1.28
CA ASN A 108 13.77 15.22 -2.45
C ASN A 108 12.66 16.28 -2.54
N ASP A 109 12.02 16.38 -3.71
CA ASP A 109 10.81 17.19 -3.86
C ASP A 109 9.58 16.39 -3.44
N PHE A 110 9.07 16.68 -2.26
CA PHE A 110 7.90 15.99 -1.69
C PHE A 110 6.64 16.08 -2.57
N ARG A 111 6.57 17.06 -3.48
CA ARG A 111 5.41 17.23 -4.37
C ARG A 111 5.30 16.11 -5.39
N LYS A 112 6.41 15.44 -5.70
CA LYS A 112 6.51 14.32 -6.64
C LYS A 112 6.16 12.97 -6.03
N GLU A 113 6.13 12.87 -4.69
CA GLU A 113 5.89 11.61 -3.99
C GLU A 113 4.48 11.08 -4.27
N ILE A 114 4.41 9.79 -4.59
CA ILE A 114 3.19 9.00 -4.74
C ILE A 114 3.27 7.87 -3.71
N PRO A 115 2.66 8.05 -2.52
CA PRO A 115 2.56 6.97 -1.53
C PRO A 115 1.65 5.85 -2.02
N ILE A 116 2.15 4.62 -1.91
CA ILE A 116 1.49 3.37 -2.29
C ILE A 116 1.33 2.53 -1.03
N ARG A 117 0.10 2.27 -0.59
CA ARG A 117 -0.17 1.34 0.50
C ARG A 117 -0.56 -0.01 -0.07
N ILE A 118 0.14 -1.05 0.38
CA ILE A 118 -0.08 -2.44 -0.03
C ILE A 118 -0.44 -3.24 1.22
N ASN A 119 -1.59 -3.91 1.20
CA ASN A 119 -2.03 -4.77 2.30
C ASN A 119 -2.41 -6.14 1.78
N TYR A 120 -2.07 -7.18 2.53
CA TYR A 120 -2.62 -8.51 2.33
C TYR A 120 -4.12 -8.52 2.68
N VAL A 121 -4.92 -9.18 1.86
CA VAL A 121 -6.37 -9.25 1.96
C VAL A 121 -6.78 -10.64 2.43
N ASP A 122 -7.22 -10.74 3.68
CA ASP A 122 -7.63 -12.00 4.32
C ASP A 122 -9.07 -11.98 4.87
N ARG A 123 -9.73 -10.81 4.83
CA ARG A 123 -11.09 -10.62 5.37
C ARG A 123 -12.19 -10.63 4.32
N VAL A 124 -11.86 -10.41 3.05
CA VAL A 124 -12.80 -10.37 1.93
C VAL A 124 -12.17 -11.02 0.70
N PRO A 125 -12.95 -11.55 -0.26
CA PRO A 125 -12.40 -12.07 -1.52
C PRO A 125 -11.77 -10.93 -2.33
N VAL A 126 -10.46 -11.04 -2.62
CA VAL A 126 -9.67 -10.00 -3.32
C VAL A 126 -10.22 -9.71 -4.72
N GLU A 127 -10.77 -10.73 -5.37
CA GLU A 127 -11.37 -10.74 -6.71
C GLU A 127 -12.59 -9.81 -6.80
N THR A 128 -13.28 -9.61 -5.68
CA THR A 128 -14.48 -8.75 -5.60
C THR A 128 -14.20 -7.40 -4.95
N LEU A 129 -12.96 -7.15 -4.54
CA LEU A 129 -12.61 -5.98 -3.73
C LEU A 129 -12.90 -4.68 -4.48
N LEU A 130 -12.53 -4.58 -5.77
CA LEU A 130 -12.79 -3.38 -6.56
C LEU A 130 -14.28 -3.14 -6.75
N SER A 131 -15.06 -4.19 -7.03
CA SER A 131 -16.53 -4.10 -7.11
C SER A 131 -17.12 -3.59 -5.81
N ARG A 132 -16.68 -4.12 -4.67
CA ARG A 132 -17.09 -3.68 -3.31
C ARG A 132 -16.72 -2.22 -3.04
N LEU A 133 -15.52 -1.77 -3.45
CA LEU A 133 -15.06 -0.39 -3.26
C LEU A 133 -15.79 0.60 -4.18
N SER A 134 -16.27 0.14 -5.33
CA SER A 134 -17.06 0.90 -6.29
C SER A 134 -18.56 0.87 -6.01
N SER A 135 -18.96 0.41 -4.83
CA SER A 135 -20.35 0.34 -4.40
C SER A 135 -20.46 0.68 -2.90
N ASN A 136 -21.68 0.71 -2.37
CA ASN A 136 -21.97 1.24 -1.03
C ASN A 136 -22.43 0.19 -0.01
N GLU A 137 -22.47 -1.11 -0.34
CA GLU A 137 -22.98 -2.15 0.57
C GLU A 137 -22.20 -2.21 1.89
N ALA A 138 -20.91 -1.88 1.86
CA ALA A 138 -20.05 -1.90 3.04
C ALA A 138 -20.26 -0.69 3.98
N ILE A 139 -20.93 0.37 3.53
CA ILE A 139 -21.06 1.65 4.24
C ILE A 139 -22.52 2.09 4.45
N THR A 140 -23.48 1.24 4.08
CA THR A 140 -24.91 1.51 4.21
C THR A 140 -25.62 0.27 4.73
N GLU A 141 -26.72 0.45 5.45
CA GLU A 141 -27.53 -0.65 5.99
C GLU A 141 -28.43 -1.26 4.90
N GLU A 142 -28.72 -2.56 5.03
CA GLU A 142 -29.61 -3.23 4.08
C GLU A 142 -31.05 -2.68 4.17
N GLY A 143 -31.64 -2.35 3.03
CA GLY A 143 -32.97 -1.74 2.96
C GLY A 143 -33.05 -0.28 3.45
N SER A 144 -31.93 0.37 3.76
CA SER A 144 -31.92 1.79 4.10
C SER A 144 -32.13 2.67 2.85
N VAL A 145 -32.55 3.93 3.05
CA VAL A 145 -32.66 4.86 1.90
C VAL A 145 -31.27 5.19 1.35
N GLU A 146 -30.26 5.30 2.21
CA GLU A 146 -28.85 5.53 1.85
C GLU A 146 -28.28 4.43 0.96
N ARG A 147 -28.78 3.19 1.06
CA ARG A 147 -28.40 2.10 0.16
C ARG A 147 -28.70 2.43 -1.30
N GLU A 148 -29.72 3.23 -1.55
CA GLU A 148 -30.11 3.68 -2.89
C GLU A 148 -29.37 4.95 -3.37
N ASP A 149 -28.42 5.49 -2.59
CA ASP A 149 -27.69 6.71 -2.95
C ASP A 149 -26.86 6.49 -4.23
N PRO A 150 -27.18 7.17 -5.35
CA PRO A 150 -26.54 6.91 -6.64
C PRO A 150 -25.12 7.47 -6.72
N ARG A 151 -24.67 8.23 -5.72
CA ARG A 151 -23.32 8.83 -5.70
C ARG A 151 -22.25 7.80 -5.40
N ASP A 152 -22.55 6.81 -4.58
CA ASP A 152 -21.58 5.84 -4.07
C ASP A 152 -21.74 4.45 -4.69
N ARG A 153 -22.45 4.35 -5.82
CA ARG A 153 -22.63 3.08 -6.55
C ARG A 153 -22.32 3.20 -8.04
N LEU A 154 -21.38 2.39 -8.52
CA LEU A 154 -20.97 2.39 -9.92
C LEU A 154 -22.12 2.01 -10.86
N ASP A 155 -22.99 1.08 -10.45
CA ASP A 155 -24.17 0.65 -11.20
C ASP A 155 -25.24 1.74 -11.36
N GLN A 156 -25.18 2.79 -10.52
CA GLN A 156 -26.08 3.93 -10.61
C GLN A 156 -25.49 5.12 -11.38
N ARG A 157 -24.19 5.13 -11.65
CA ARG A 157 -23.49 6.21 -12.33
C ARG A 157 -23.56 6.09 -13.86
N VAL A 158 -23.33 7.22 -14.54
CA VAL A 158 -23.37 7.33 -16.00
C VAL A 158 -21.96 7.28 -16.58
N ALA A 159 -21.69 6.23 -17.36
CA ALA A 159 -20.45 6.12 -18.13
C ALA A 159 -20.31 7.28 -19.13
N GLN A 160 -19.10 7.82 -19.24
CA GLN A 160 -18.72 8.89 -20.16
C GLN A 160 -17.76 8.36 -21.23
N PRO A 161 -17.51 9.12 -22.32
CA PRO A 161 -16.51 8.75 -23.31
C PRO A 161 -15.15 8.47 -22.68
N GLU A 162 -14.48 7.44 -23.18
CA GLU A 162 -13.17 7.03 -22.69
C GLU A 162 -12.12 8.14 -22.84
N THR A 163 -11.24 8.25 -21.86
CA THR A 163 -10.05 9.11 -21.91
C THR A 163 -8.92 8.45 -21.13
N LEU A 164 -7.68 8.56 -21.61
CA LEU A 164 -6.50 7.97 -20.96
C LEU A 164 -6.60 6.44 -20.74
N GLY A 165 -7.40 5.73 -21.55
CA GLY A 165 -7.70 4.30 -21.34
C GLY A 165 -8.58 4.00 -20.13
N LEU A 166 -9.29 5.01 -19.62
CA LEU A 166 -10.24 4.91 -18.51
C LEU A 166 -11.63 5.33 -18.97
N THR A 167 -12.66 4.63 -18.50
CA THR A 167 -14.06 5.08 -18.62
C THR A 167 -14.41 5.94 -17.41
N PRO A 168 -14.68 7.25 -17.57
CA PRO A 168 -15.16 8.08 -16.47
C PRO A 168 -16.62 7.76 -16.15
N TYR A 169 -17.01 7.89 -14.88
CA TYR A 169 -18.36 7.66 -14.38
C TYR A 169 -18.85 8.85 -13.56
N ALA A 170 -19.81 9.58 -14.13
CA ALA A 170 -20.44 10.74 -13.50
C ALA A 170 -21.65 10.36 -12.65
N ILE A 171 -21.96 11.19 -11.64
CA ILE A 171 -23.20 11.05 -10.86
C ILE A 171 -24.41 11.28 -11.78
N ASP A 172 -25.40 10.40 -11.69
CA ASP A 172 -26.67 10.55 -12.39
C ASP A 172 -27.58 11.51 -11.61
N GLU A 173 -27.67 12.77 -12.07
CA GLU A 173 -28.49 13.79 -11.41
C GLU A 173 -30.00 13.49 -11.48
N ALA A 174 -30.48 12.73 -12.47
CA ALA A 174 -31.89 12.33 -12.53
C ALA A 174 -32.20 11.33 -11.40
N LYS A 175 -31.28 10.38 -11.14
CA LYS A 175 -31.39 9.48 -9.99
C LYS A 175 -31.23 10.21 -8.66
N MET A 176 -30.39 11.24 -8.60
CA MET A 176 -30.28 12.08 -7.39
C MET A 176 -31.60 12.76 -7.04
N VAL A 177 -32.37 13.23 -8.02
CA VAL A 177 -33.70 13.82 -7.76
C VAL A 177 -34.66 12.78 -7.15
N LEU A 178 -34.64 11.53 -7.64
CA LEU A 178 -35.47 10.45 -7.10
C LEU A 178 -35.04 10.07 -5.68
N TYR A 179 -33.74 9.92 -5.46
CA TYR A 179 -33.16 9.65 -4.15
C TYR A 179 -33.48 10.75 -3.14
N ALA A 180 -33.32 12.02 -3.52
CA ALA A 180 -33.59 13.16 -2.65
C ALA A 180 -35.05 13.19 -2.17
N LYS A 181 -36.02 12.88 -3.04
CA LYS A 181 -37.43 12.77 -2.65
C LYS A 181 -37.66 11.68 -1.61
N LYS A 182 -37.08 10.48 -1.81
CA LYS A 182 -37.19 9.37 -0.85
C LYS A 182 -36.51 9.70 0.48
N TYR A 183 -35.34 10.32 0.42
CA TYR A 183 -34.57 10.74 1.59
C TYR A 183 -35.31 11.80 2.41
N GLU A 184 -35.86 12.83 1.75
CA GLU A 184 -36.62 13.88 2.40
C GLU A 184 -37.94 13.37 3.00
N ALA A 185 -38.64 12.47 2.31
CA ALA A 185 -39.85 11.83 2.85
C ALA A 185 -39.56 11.02 4.13
N ARG A 186 -38.38 10.40 4.24
CA ARG A 186 -37.98 9.60 5.41
C ARG A 186 -37.44 10.45 6.56
N TYR A 187 -36.68 11.50 6.26
CA TYR A 187 -35.90 12.24 7.25
C TYR A 187 -36.33 13.69 7.46
N GLY A 188 -37.32 14.18 6.71
CA GLY A 188 -37.84 15.55 6.81
C GLY A 188 -36.89 16.63 6.31
N LYS A 189 -35.81 16.26 5.60
CA LYS A 189 -34.82 17.18 5.04
C LYS A 189 -34.17 16.59 3.78
N PRO A 190 -33.77 17.41 2.81
CA PRO A 190 -33.06 16.92 1.63
C PRO A 190 -31.66 16.38 1.99
N PRO A 191 -31.09 15.47 1.17
CA PRO A 191 -29.73 14.99 1.36
C PRO A 191 -28.72 16.11 1.09
N VAL A 192 -27.64 16.14 1.85
CA VAL A 192 -26.57 17.14 1.69
C VAL A 192 -25.76 16.84 0.42
N ARG A 193 -25.59 17.85 -0.44
CA ARG A 193 -24.70 17.84 -1.60
C ARG A 193 -23.35 18.43 -1.20
N ASN A 194 -22.38 17.56 -0.90
CA ASN A 194 -21.04 17.99 -0.53
C ASN A 194 -20.05 17.62 -1.64
N PRO A 195 -19.52 18.61 -2.41
CA PRO A 195 -18.59 18.36 -3.51
C PRO A 195 -17.34 17.55 -3.13
N ALA A 196 -16.91 17.60 -1.86
CA ALA A 196 -15.78 16.82 -1.35
C ALA A 196 -16.02 15.29 -1.38
N PHE A 197 -17.29 14.87 -1.30
CA PHE A 197 -17.68 13.45 -1.35
C PHE A 197 -18.27 13.06 -2.72
N GLU A 198 -18.49 14.02 -3.61
CA GLU A 198 -19.02 13.80 -4.96
C GLU A 198 -17.89 13.74 -5.98
N ARG A 199 -17.00 12.76 -5.77
CA ARG A 199 -15.77 12.57 -6.55
C ARG A 199 -16.07 12.08 -7.98
N ASP A 200 -15.21 12.48 -8.91
CA ASP A 200 -15.18 11.93 -10.27
C ASP A 200 -14.57 10.54 -10.20
N TRP A 201 -15.23 9.56 -10.83
CA TRP A 201 -14.78 8.17 -10.82
C TRP A 201 -14.23 7.79 -12.18
N TYR A 202 -13.16 7.00 -12.20
CA TYR A 202 -12.56 6.44 -13.41
C TYR A 202 -12.35 4.94 -13.20
N VAL A 203 -12.62 4.18 -14.26
CA VAL A 203 -12.58 2.71 -14.22
C VAL A 203 -11.82 2.20 -15.44
N ALA A 204 -10.95 1.21 -15.21
CA ALA A 204 -10.44 0.33 -16.26
C ALA A 204 -10.99 -1.09 -16.06
N ARG A 205 -11.24 -1.79 -17.16
CA ARG A 205 -11.70 -3.18 -17.17
C ARG A 205 -10.78 -4.06 -18.01
N ASP A 206 -10.71 -5.34 -17.67
CA ASP A 206 -10.09 -6.35 -18.54
C ASP A 206 -10.99 -6.72 -19.73
N VAL A 207 -10.49 -7.60 -20.60
CA VAL A 207 -11.23 -8.10 -21.77
C VAL A 207 -12.49 -8.90 -21.43
N ALA A 208 -12.60 -9.42 -20.20
CA ALA A 208 -13.77 -10.13 -19.69
C ALA A 208 -14.78 -9.18 -19.01
N GLY A 209 -14.45 -7.88 -18.92
CA GLY A 209 -15.29 -6.86 -18.30
C GLY A 209 -15.10 -6.71 -16.78
N ASN A 210 -14.16 -7.43 -16.17
CA ASN A 210 -13.87 -7.31 -14.74
C ASN A 210 -13.16 -5.98 -14.46
N LEU A 211 -13.48 -5.35 -13.33
CA LEU A 211 -12.76 -4.18 -12.87
C LEU A 211 -11.30 -4.55 -12.56
N ILE A 212 -10.36 -3.81 -13.15
CA ILE A 212 -8.91 -3.96 -12.85
C ILE A 212 -8.33 -2.73 -12.16
N SER A 213 -8.93 -1.56 -12.38
CA SER A 213 -8.53 -0.31 -11.73
C SER A 213 -9.77 0.52 -11.40
N PHE A 214 -9.78 1.12 -10.21
CA PHE A 214 -10.82 2.03 -9.76
C PHE A 214 -10.20 3.28 -9.12
N ILE A 215 -10.51 4.45 -9.66
CA ILE A 215 -9.89 5.72 -9.27
C ILE A 215 -10.99 6.71 -8.89
N LYS A 216 -10.84 7.37 -7.74
CA LYS A 216 -11.72 8.46 -7.28
C LYS A 216 -10.89 9.73 -7.15
N CYS A 217 -11.22 10.76 -7.91
CA CYS A 217 -10.55 12.05 -7.86
C CYS A 217 -11.47 13.15 -7.34
N ASP A 218 -10.90 14.15 -6.67
CA ASP A 218 -11.63 15.37 -6.35
C ASP A 218 -12.16 15.98 -7.65
N SER A 219 -13.43 16.38 -7.66
CA SER A 219 -14.05 16.86 -8.88
C SER A 219 -13.50 18.22 -9.29
N ALA A 220 -13.49 18.52 -10.58
CA ALA A 220 -13.10 19.84 -11.08
C ALA A 220 -14.04 20.96 -10.56
N LYS A 221 -15.26 20.59 -10.13
CA LYS A 221 -16.22 21.48 -9.47
C LYS A 221 -15.83 21.80 -8.02
N PHE A 222 -15.05 20.95 -7.36
CA PHE A 222 -14.65 21.11 -5.97
C PHE A 222 -13.29 21.78 -5.84
N LEU A 223 -12.27 21.29 -6.55
CA LEU A 223 -10.89 21.78 -6.48
C LEU A 223 -10.25 21.89 -7.86
N GLY A 224 -9.50 22.98 -8.06
CA GLY A 224 -8.50 23.07 -9.13
C GLY A 224 -7.32 22.12 -8.87
N ASP A 225 -6.47 21.90 -9.88
CA ASP A 225 -5.34 20.97 -9.73
C ASP A 225 -4.33 21.43 -8.67
N GLY A 226 -4.22 22.73 -8.41
CA GLY A 226 -3.31 23.34 -7.43
C GLY A 226 -1.82 23.18 -7.74
N VAL A 227 -1.48 22.47 -8.80
CA VAL A 227 -0.12 22.33 -9.34
C VAL A 227 -0.17 22.34 -10.87
N ARG A 228 0.95 22.75 -11.48
CA ARG A 228 1.19 22.63 -12.91
C ARG A 228 2.43 21.78 -13.15
N LEU A 229 2.33 20.87 -14.11
CA LEU A 229 3.45 20.04 -14.54
C LEU A 229 4.22 20.75 -15.65
N THR A 230 5.54 20.84 -15.51
CA THR A 230 6.43 21.34 -16.57
C THR A 230 7.62 20.40 -16.67
N GLN A 231 7.68 19.63 -17.75
CA GLN A 231 8.71 18.59 -17.94
C GLN A 231 8.76 17.61 -16.76
N ASP A 232 9.79 17.67 -15.94
CA ASP A 232 10.00 16.84 -14.76
C ASP A 232 9.70 17.57 -13.45
N GLN A 233 9.16 18.80 -13.50
CA GLN A 233 8.89 19.63 -12.32
C GLN A 233 7.41 19.72 -11.99
N VAL A 234 7.13 19.78 -10.68
CA VAL A 234 5.79 20.00 -10.11
C VAL A 234 5.77 21.39 -9.47
N ILE A 235 5.16 22.35 -10.14
CA ILE A 235 5.11 23.75 -9.70
C ILE A 235 3.79 23.98 -8.98
N SER A 236 3.85 24.36 -7.70
CA SER A 236 2.65 24.77 -6.94
C SER A 236 2.05 26.04 -7.54
N LEU A 237 0.73 26.05 -7.68
CA LEU A 237 -0.02 27.27 -7.96
C LEU A 237 -0.35 28.00 -6.64
N GLU A 238 -0.81 29.24 -6.72
CA GLU A 238 -1.09 30.06 -5.53
C GLU A 238 -2.25 29.51 -4.67
N ASP A 239 -3.05 28.58 -5.20
CA ASP A 239 -4.14 27.93 -4.46
C ASP A 239 -3.63 26.99 -3.34
N PRO A 240 -4.29 26.97 -2.17
CA PRO A 240 -3.74 26.36 -0.96
C PRO A 240 -3.81 24.83 -0.90
N VAL A 241 -4.58 24.16 -1.77
CA VAL A 241 -4.77 22.70 -1.74
C VAL A 241 -4.85 22.12 -3.16
N ALA A 242 -3.96 21.19 -3.47
CA ALA A 242 -3.98 20.46 -4.74
C ALA A 242 -5.05 19.36 -4.72
N ALA A 243 -5.88 19.27 -5.77
CA ALA A 243 -6.82 18.17 -5.96
C ALA A 243 -6.09 16.82 -5.91
N GLY A 244 -6.67 15.85 -5.21
CA GLY A 244 -6.13 14.52 -5.04
C GLY A 244 -6.97 13.45 -5.74
N CYS A 245 -6.34 12.29 -5.95
CA CYS A 245 -6.97 11.05 -6.34
C CYS A 245 -6.57 9.93 -5.36
N VAL A 246 -7.49 9.01 -5.15
CA VAL A 246 -7.18 7.69 -4.61
C VAL A 246 -7.43 6.65 -5.69
N HIS A 247 -6.48 5.74 -5.88
CA HIS A 247 -6.47 4.76 -6.97
C HIS A 247 -6.26 3.38 -6.40
N TYR A 248 -7.20 2.49 -6.68
CA TYR A 248 -7.22 1.11 -6.23
C TYR A 248 -7.01 0.14 -7.40
N PHE A 249 -6.17 -0.86 -7.16
CA PHE A 249 -6.07 -2.07 -7.97
C PHE A 249 -5.63 -3.23 -7.07
N VAL A 250 -5.65 -4.47 -7.59
CA VAL A 250 -5.44 -5.67 -6.77
C VAL A 250 -4.50 -6.66 -7.44
N ASP A 251 -3.67 -7.33 -6.63
CA ASP A 251 -2.95 -8.53 -7.02
C ASP A 251 -3.76 -9.73 -6.55
N ILE A 252 -4.45 -10.39 -7.47
CA ILE A 252 -5.25 -11.57 -7.14
C ILE A 252 -4.33 -12.74 -6.74
N SER A 253 -3.15 -12.86 -7.36
CA SER A 253 -2.26 -14.01 -7.15
C SER A 253 -1.62 -14.04 -5.77
N ASP A 254 -1.36 -12.85 -5.21
CA ASP A 254 -0.78 -12.67 -3.88
C ASP A 254 -1.78 -12.15 -2.84
N SER A 255 -3.05 -12.06 -3.21
CA SER A 255 -4.15 -11.48 -2.42
C SER A 255 -3.78 -10.12 -1.84
N LEU A 256 -3.28 -9.20 -2.67
CA LEU A 256 -2.88 -7.86 -2.25
C LEU A 256 -3.88 -6.81 -2.72
N SER A 257 -4.22 -5.89 -1.82
CA SER A 257 -4.87 -4.63 -2.16
C SER A 257 -3.81 -3.56 -2.29
N ILE A 258 -3.84 -2.81 -3.40
CA ILE A 258 -2.95 -1.68 -3.63
C ILE A 258 -3.78 -0.41 -3.69
N SER A 259 -3.35 0.61 -2.93
CA SER A 259 -3.98 1.93 -2.94
C SER A 259 -2.93 3.04 -3.05
N LEU A 260 -3.08 3.90 -4.06
CA LEU A 260 -2.20 5.04 -4.30
C LEU A 260 -2.95 6.31 -3.91
N ASN A 261 -2.22 7.29 -3.37
CA ASN A 261 -2.73 8.65 -3.18
C ASN A 261 -1.81 9.62 -3.91
N TYR A 262 -2.34 10.38 -4.85
CA TYR A 262 -1.55 11.29 -5.67
C TYR A 262 -2.35 12.53 -6.07
N LYS A 263 -1.68 13.55 -6.59
CA LYS A 263 -2.34 14.76 -7.11
C LYS A 263 -3.06 14.43 -8.40
N ARG A 264 -4.27 14.96 -8.61
CA ARG A 264 -5.07 14.75 -9.83
C ARG A 264 -4.29 15.10 -11.10
N ALA A 265 -3.39 16.07 -11.03
CA ALA A 265 -2.49 16.41 -12.13
C ALA A 265 -1.66 15.21 -12.67
N PHE A 266 -1.38 14.19 -11.84
CA PHE A 266 -0.63 12.99 -12.24
C PHE A 266 -1.51 11.90 -12.88
N LEU A 267 -2.84 12.09 -12.97
CA LEU A 267 -3.78 11.06 -13.43
C LEU A 267 -3.44 10.53 -14.84
N ALA A 268 -2.87 11.36 -15.72
CA ALA A 268 -2.46 10.93 -17.05
C ALA A 268 -1.43 9.77 -17.04
N ASP A 269 -0.64 9.63 -15.99
CA ASP A 269 0.37 8.58 -15.83
C ASP A 269 -0.12 7.38 -14.98
N TRP A 270 -1.43 7.27 -14.70
CA TRP A 270 -1.99 6.24 -13.80
C TRP A 270 -1.49 4.82 -14.14
N LYS A 271 -1.43 4.47 -15.43
CA LYS A 271 -0.99 3.14 -15.87
C LYS A 271 0.49 2.90 -15.58
N ARG A 272 1.33 3.92 -15.76
CA ARG A 272 2.78 3.85 -15.44
C ARG A 272 2.99 3.66 -13.94
N MET A 273 2.11 4.23 -13.10
CA MET A 273 2.15 3.99 -11.66
C MET A 273 1.83 2.53 -11.32
N GLU A 274 0.80 1.94 -11.93
CA GLU A 274 0.50 0.51 -11.75
C GLU A 274 1.66 -0.36 -12.21
N ASP A 275 2.18 -0.11 -13.41
CA ASP A 275 3.25 -0.92 -14.00
C ASP A 275 4.52 -0.90 -13.13
N ALA A 276 4.86 0.25 -12.55
CA ALA A 276 5.98 0.35 -11.63
C ALA A 276 5.76 -0.45 -10.34
N VAL A 277 4.55 -0.44 -9.78
CA VAL A 277 4.22 -1.26 -8.61
C VAL A 277 4.26 -2.75 -8.96
N TRP A 278 3.72 -3.14 -10.11
CA TRP A 278 3.76 -4.52 -10.59
C TRP A 278 5.18 -5.03 -10.76
N ASP A 279 6.05 -4.22 -11.36
CA ASP A 279 7.45 -4.55 -11.57
C ASP A 279 8.18 -4.77 -10.23
N VAL A 280 7.94 -3.90 -9.25
CA VAL A 280 8.52 -4.03 -7.90
C VAL A 280 8.05 -5.31 -7.22
N LEU A 281 6.75 -5.59 -7.22
CA LEU A 281 6.20 -6.80 -6.59
C LEU A 281 6.74 -8.07 -7.25
N ALA A 282 6.72 -8.13 -8.58
CA ALA A 282 7.18 -9.29 -9.35
C ALA A 282 8.68 -9.58 -9.15
N ARG A 283 9.53 -8.55 -9.15
CA ARG A 283 10.99 -8.71 -8.98
C ARG A 283 11.41 -8.99 -7.55
N SER A 284 10.67 -8.47 -6.56
CA SER A 284 11.04 -8.61 -5.15
C SER A 284 10.47 -9.89 -4.52
N ARG A 285 9.45 -10.52 -5.11
CA ARG A 285 8.86 -11.75 -4.58
C ARG A 285 9.90 -12.87 -4.49
N VAL A 286 10.09 -13.40 -3.28
CA VAL A 286 10.93 -14.58 -3.06
C VAL A 286 10.17 -15.81 -3.57
N ARG A 287 10.73 -16.50 -4.55
CA ARG A 287 10.23 -17.82 -4.97
C ARG A 287 10.49 -18.81 -3.84
N GLN A 288 9.43 -19.48 -3.39
CA GLN A 288 9.51 -20.62 -2.47
C GLN A 288 9.76 -21.90 -3.25
#